data_AF-K7SUU5-F1
#
_entry.id   AF-K7SUU5-F1
#
_cell.length_a   1.000
_cell.length_b   1.000
_cell.length_c   1.000
_cell.angle_alpha   90.00
_cell.angle_beta   90.00
_cell.angle_gamma   90.00
#
_symmetry.space_group_name_H-M   'P 1'
#
loop_
_entity.id
_entity.type
_entity.pdbx_description
1 polymer ?
#
loop_
_entity_poly.entity_id
_entity_poly.type
_entity_poly.pdbx_seq_one_letter_code
_entity_poly.pdbx_strand_id
1 'polypeptide(L)'
;EIALKLKGIEYKYVEEKIGNLSDTLHKYNPVYKKVPVLVHNEKPISESLVIVEYIDETWKQNPILPSDPYQRALARFWSKFIDDKQCMLGVWKAAFTLDEEEREKGTEELTESLQF
;
A
#
# COMPACT_ATOMS: atom_id res chain seq x y z
N GLU A 1 -2.76 -3.66 -7.42
CA GLU A 1 -2.46 -4.19 -8.77
C GLU A 1 -1.58 -5.43 -8.72
N ILE A 2 -0.36 -5.35 -8.18
CA ILE A 2 0.62 -6.46 -8.15
C ILE A 2 0.04 -7.73 -7.52
N ALA A 3 -0.60 -7.63 -6.34
CA ALA A 3 -1.21 -8.78 -5.66
C ALA A 3 -2.26 -9.50 -6.53
N LEU A 4 -3.12 -8.77 -7.24
CA LEU A 4 -4.12 -9.33 -8.15
C LEU A 4 -3.45 -10.04 -9.34
N LYS A 5 -2.41 -9.42 -9.92
CA LYS A 5 -1.62 -10.03 -11.01
C LYS A 5 -0.92 -11.32 -10.58
N LEU A 6 -0.29 -11.34 -9.40
CA LEU A 6 0.37 -12.54 -8.85
C LEU A 6 -0.64 -13.68 -8.64
N LYS A 7 -1.87 -13.35 -8.27
CA LYS A 7 -2.97 -14.31 -8.13
C LYS A 7 -3.64 -14.68 -9.46
N GLY A 8 -3.30 -14.02 -10.57
CA GLY A 8 -3.95 -14.21 -11.86
C GLY A 8 -5.43 -13.79 -11.87
N ILE A 9 -5.83 -12.86 -11.01
CA ILE A 9 -7.21 -12.38 -10.89
C ILE A 9 -7.43 -11.27 -11.89
N GLU A 10 -8.49 -11.38 -12.69
CA GLU A 10 -8.94 -10.29 -13.55
C GLU A 10 -9.59 -9.18 -12.72
N TYR A 11 -9.28 -7.93 -13.08
CA TYR A 11 -9.84 -6.77 -12.41
C TYR A 11 -10.01 -5.62 -13.40
N LYS A 12 -10.97 -4.76 -13.10
CA LYS A 12 -11.06 -3.45 -13.75
C LYS A 12 -10.20 -2.46 -12.98
N TYR A 13 -9.21 -1.88 -13.65
CA TYR A 13 -8.47 -0.75 -13.12
C TYR A 13 -9.25 0.55 -13.36
N VAL A 14 -9.33 1.39 -12.33
CA VAL A 14 -9.91 2.74 -12.42
C VAL A 14 -8.85 3.68 -11.87
N GLU A 15 -8.37 4.57 -12.72
CA GLU A 15 -7.37 5.57 -12.34
C GLU A 15 -8.04 6.76 -11.65
N GLU A 16 -7.44 7.22 -10.56
CA GLU A 16 -7.88 8.40 -9.82
C GLU A 16 -6.91 9.56 -10.05
N LYS A 17 -7.46 10.77 -10.21
CA LYS A 17 -6.63 11.97 -10.42
C LYS A 17 -6.16 12.52 -9.08
N ILE A 18 -4.87 12.38 -8.80
CA ILE A 18 -4.27 12.96 -7.58
C ILE A 18 -4.50 14.49 -7.56
N GLY A 19 -4.98 15.00 -6.44
CA GLY A 19 -5.39 16.40 -6.26
C GLY A 19 -6.85 16.70 -6.65
N ASN A 20 -7.54 15.78 -7.33
CA ASN A 20 -8.97 15.87 -7.62
C ASN A 20 -9.59 14.47 -7.62
N LEU A 21 -9.60 13.85 -6.44
CA LEU A 21 -10.12 12.50 -6.21
C LEU A 21 -11.64 12.45 -6.39
N SER A 22 -12.15 11.34 -6.92
CA SER A 22 -13.57 11.19 -7.25
C SER A 22 -14.46 11.09 -6.00
N ASP A 23 -15.72 11.53 -6.14
CA ASP A 23 -16.74 11.35 -5.09
C ASP A 23 -17.01 9.86 -4.78
N THR A 24 -16.84 9.00 -5.79
CA THR A 24 -16.95 7.55 -5.64
C THR A 24 -15.86 7.03 -4.69
N LEU A 25 -14.62 7.48 -4.85
CA LEU A 25 -13.54 7.12 -3.93
C LEU A 25 -13.83 7.62 -2.52
N HIS A 26 -14.31 8.87 -2.37
CA HIS A 26 -14.69 9.41 -1.06
C HIS A 26 -15.81 8.61 -0.40
N LYS A 27 -16.76 8.09 -1.18
CA LYS A 27 -17.82 7.21 -0.68
C LYS A 27 -17.27 5.85 -0.22
N TYR A 28 -16.32 5.28 -0.96
CA TYR A 28 -15.77 3.96 -0.66
C TYR A 28 -14.70 3.96 0.44
N ASN A 29 -13.95 5.05 0.59
CA ASN A 29 -13.00 5.28 1.68
C ASN A 29 -13.32 6.60 2.40
N PRO A 30 -14.41 6.65 3.20
CA PRO A 30 -14.85 7.89 3.84
C PRO A 30 -13.89 8.39 4.94
N VAL A 31 -13.07 7.50 5.49
CA VAL A 31 -12.15 7.79 6.60
C VAL A 31 -10.90 8.52 6.09
N TYR A 32 -10.15 7.89 5.19
CA TYR A 32 -8.86 8.43 4.74
C TYR A 32 -8.93 9.13 3.39
N LYS A 33 -9.94 8.79 2.56
CA LYS A 33 -10.12 9.38 1.23
C LYS A 33 -8.88 9.24 0.35
N LYS A 34 -8.24 8.08 0.42
CA LYS A 34 -7.00 7.76 -0.29
C LYS A 34 -7.17 6.52 -1.14
N VAL A 35 -6.33 6.45 -2.18
CA VAL A 35 -6.06 5.23 -2.94
C VAL A 35 -4.96 4.41 -2.27
N PRO A 36 -4.89 3.08 -2.50
CA PRO A 36 -5.83 2.27 -3.27
C PRO A 36 -7.12 1.90 -2.50
N VAL A 37 -8.18 1.60 -3.25
CA VAL A 37 -9.40 0.92 -2.76
C VAL A 37 -9.70 -0.25 -3.68
N LEU A 38 -9.96 -1.42 -3.10
CA LEU A 38 -10.46 -2.59 -3.81
C LEU A 38 -11.96 -2.70 -3.60
N VAL A 39 -12.75 -2.86 -4.66
CA VAL A 39 -14.17 -3.17 -4.56
C VAL A 39 -14.40 -4.61 -5.03
N HIS A 40 -14.83 -5.47 -4.13
CA HIS A 40 -15.15 -6.87 -4.45
C HIS A 40 -16.58 -7.17 -3.99
N ASN A 41 -17.45 -7.59 -4.92
CA ASN A 41 -18.88 -7.83 -4.67
C ASN A 41 -19.57 -6.63 -4.00
N GLU A 42 -19.34 -5.44 -4.57
CA GLU A 42 -19.89 -4.16 -4.08
C GLU A 42 -19.42 -3.75 -2.67
N LYS A 43 -18.45 -4.47 -2.10
CA LYS A 43 -17.87 -4.17 -0.78
C LYS A 43 -16.50 -3.52 -0.96
N PRO A 44 -16.34 -2.23 -0.59
CA PRO A 44 -15.06 -1.56 -0.65
C PRO A 44 -14.15 -1.99 0.51
N ILE A 45 -12.86 -2.14 0.21
CA ILE A 45 -11.78 -2.43 1.14
C ILE A 45 -10.69 -1.38 0.91
N SER A 46 -10.28 -0.69 1.97
CA SER A 46 -9.26 0.37 1.96
C SER A 46 -7.98 -0.11 2.65
N GLU A 47 -6.90 0.66 2.50
CA GLU A 47 -5.55 0.38 2.99
C GLU A 47 -4.82 -0.74 2.24
N SER A 48 -3.64 -0.43 1.70
CA SER A 48 -2.87 -1.30 0.80
C SER A 48 -2.55 -2.66 1.43
N LEU A 49 -2.05 -2.69 2.67
CA LEU A 49 -1.72 -3.94 3.37
C LEU A 49 -2.97 -4.79 3.65
N VAL A 50 -4.06 -4.16 4.08
CA VAL A 50 -5.34 -4.84 4.33
C VAL A 50 -5.89 -5.45 3.04
N ILE A 51 -5.82 -4.73 1.92
CA ILE A 51 -6.22 -5.22 0.61
C ILE A 51 -5.37 -6.45 0.20
N VAL A 52 -4.06 -6.42 0.40
CA VAL A 52 -3.18 -7.55 0.06
C VAL A 52 -3.53 -8.78 0.90
N GLU A 53 -3.73 -8.63 2.22
CA GLU A 53 -4.14 -9.74 3.08
C GLU A 53 -5.51 -10.29 2.65
N TYR A 54 -6.47 -9.43 2.36
CA TYR A 54 -7.79 -9.83 1.87
C TYR A 54 -7.70 -10.63 0.57
N ILE A 55 -6.87 -10.19 -0.38
CA ILE A 55 -6.65 -10.90 -1.64
C ILE A 55 -6.05 -12.29 -1.38
N ASP A 56 -5.04 -12.37 -0.51
CA ASP A 56 -4.38 -13.64 -0.19
C ASP A 56 -5.32 -14.62 0.52
N GLU A 57 -6.19 -14.09 1.37
CA GLU A 57 -7.19 -14.89 2.09
C GLU A 57 -8.37 -15.30 1.21
N THR A 58 -8.75 -14.50 0.21
CA THR A 58 -9.90 -14.78 -0.65
C THR A 58 -9.55 -15.78 -1.76
N TRP A 59 -8.41 -15.60 -2.43
CA TRP A 59 -7.97 -16.47 -3.52
C TRP A 59 -6.77 -17.30 -3.08
N LYS A 60 -7.04 -18.55 -2.65
CA LYS A 60 -6.04 -19.41 -2.00
C LYS A 60 -4.95 -19.93 -2.94
N GLN A 61 -5.14 -19.86 -4.25
CA GLN A 61 -4.13 -20.24 -5.23
C GLN A 61 -2.96 -19.24 -5.19
N ASN A 62 -1.73 -19.72 -5.32
CA ASN A 62 -0.51 -18.92 -5.28
C ASN A 62 -0.42 -18.00 -4.04
N PRO A 63 -0.23 -18.55 -2.81
CA PRO A 63 -0.14 -17.75 -1.59
C PRO A 63 0.93 -16.65 -1.71
N ILE A 64 0.55 -15.42 -1.35
CA ILE A 64 1.45 -14.27 -1.26
C ILE A 64 2.20 -14.32 0.07
N LEU A 65 1.49 -14.61 1.16
CA LEU A 65 2.11 -14.73 2.48
C LEU A 65 2.60 -16.17 2.74
N PRO A 66 3.69 -16.33 3.52
CA PRO A 66 4.16 -17.64 3.95
C PRO A 66 3.08 -18.44 4.69
N SER A 67 3.09 -19.76 4.53
CA SER A 67 2.19 -20.67 5.27
C SER A 67 2.57 -20.81 6.75
N ASP A 68 3.88 -20.79 7.04
CA ASP A 68 4.42 -20.88 8.39
C ASP A 68 4.03 -19.65 9.25
N PRO A 69 3.52 -19.83 10.48
CA PRO A 69 3.08 -18.71 11.31
C PRO A 69 4.16 -17.71 11.65
N TYR A 70 5.39 -18.15 11.92
CA TYR A 70 6.49 -17.27 12.30
C TYR A 70 6.97 -16.45 11.10
N GLN A 71 7.17 -17.10 9.94
CA GLN A 71 7.53 -16.39 8.70
C GLN A 71 6.44 -15.40 8.27
N ARG A 72 5.16 -15.76 8.44
CA ARG A 72 4.05 -14.83 8.18
C ARG A 72 4.09 -13.62 9.13
N ALA A 73 4.40 -13.83 10.41
CA ALA A 73 4.54 -12.75 11.37
C ALA A 73 5.71 -11.81 11.00
N LEU A 74 6.86 -12.34 10.58
CA LEU A 74 7.98 -11.54 10.09
C LEU A 74 7.62 -10.74 8.83
N ALA A 75 6.94 -11.37 7.86
CA ALA A 75 6.49 -10.67 6.65
C ALA A 75 5.56 -9.48 6.99
N ARG A 76 4.61 -9.69 7.92
CA ARG A 76 3.72 -8.63 8.40
C ARG A 76 4.47 -7.53 9.15
N PHE A 77 5.43 -7.89 10.00
CA PHE A 77 6.26 -6.93 10.72
C PHE A 77 7.00 -6.00 9.75
N TRP A 78 7.75 -6.57 8.79
CA TRP A 78 8.50 -5.78 7.82
C TRP A 78 7.58 -4.93 6.93
N SER A 79 6.45 -5.49 6.50
CA SER A 79 5.47 -4.73 5.72
C SER A 79 4.93 -3.53 6.51
N LYS A 80 4.59 -3.72 7.78
CA LYS A 80 4.10 -2.64 8.64
C LYS A 80 5.17 -1.61 8.95
N PHE A 81 6.40 -2.05 9.18
CA PHE A 81 7.55 -1.17 9.41
C PHE A 81 7.78 -0.25 8.20
N ILE A 82 7.70 -0.78 6.97
CA ILE A 82 7.84 0.02 5.75
C ILE A 82 6.65 0.97 5.57
N ASP A 83 5.43 0.48 5.85
CA ASP A 83 4.19 1.27 5.77
C ASP A 83 4.10 2.36 6.84
N ASP A 84 4.91 2.28 7.89
CA ASP A 84 4.90 3.28 8.95
C ASP A 84 5.31 4.66 8.43
N LYS A 85 4.62 5.66 8.97
CA LYS A 85 4.64 7.03 8.46
C LYS A 85 6.05 7.60 8.35
N GLN A 86 6.96 7.24 9.24
CA GLN A 86 8.32 7.79 9.22
C GLN A 86 9.07 7.36 7.96
N CYS A 87 9.02 6.08 7.59
CA CYS A 87 9.64 5.55 6.38
C CYS A 87 8.96 6.13 5.14
N MET A 88 7.62 6.10 5.10
CA MET A 88 6.86 6.62 3.95
C MET A 88 6.97 8.13 3.76
N LEU A 89 7.18 8.92 4.83
CA LEU A 89 7.44 10.36 4.73
C LEU A 89 8.81 10.64 4.12
N GLY A 90 9.85 9.90 4.51
CA GLY A 90 11.19 9.98 3.89
C GLY A 90 11.13 9.66 2.40
N VAL A 91 10.47 8.55 2.03
CA VAL A 91 10.21 8.19 0.62
C VAL A 91 9.47 9.32 -0.12
N TRP A 92 8.44 9.90 0.49
CA TRP A 92 7.65 10.93 -0.16
C TRP A 92 8.46 12.18 -0.45
N LYS A 93 9.21 12.68 0.54
CA LYS A 93 10.10 13.84 0.38
C LYS A 93 11.17 13.57 -0.68
N ALA A 94 11.82 12.41 -0.62
CA ALA A 94 12.89 12.04 -1.54
C ALA A 94 12.42 11.91 -3.00
N ALA A 95 11.18 11.45 -3.22
CA ALA A 95 10.69 11.14 -4.56
C ALA A 95 9.81 12.23 -5.20
N PHE A 96 9.11 13.04 -4.40
CA PHE A 96 8.04 13.91 -4.90
C PHE A 96 8.18 15.39 -4.54
N THR A 97 9.22 15.77 -3.78
CA THR A 97 9.51 17.17 -3.49
C THR A 97 10.41 17.78 -4.58
N LEU A 98 10.11 19.03 -4.97
CA LEU A 98 10.91 19.80 -5.94
C LEU A 98 12.09 20.53 -5.30
N ASP A 99 11.98 20.86 -4.01
CA ASP A 99 13.04 21.46 -3.23
C ASP A 99 14.19 20.46 -3.00
N GLU A 100 15.40 20.86 -3.39
CA GLU A 100 16.56 19.98 -3.38
C GLU A 100 17.06 19.67 -1.97
N GLU A 101 17.01 20.64 -1.06
CA GLU A 101 17.41 20.46 0.34
C GLU A 101 16.43 19.52 1.07
N GLU A 102 15.12 19.70 0.86
CA GLU A 102 14.12 18.79 1.42
C GLU A 102 14.22 17.36 0.84
N ARG A 103 14.62 17.23 -0.43
CA ARG A 103 14.83 15.93 -1.09
C ARG A 103 16.07 15.21 -0.52
N GLU A 104 17.17 15.93 -0.33
CA GLU A 104 18.38 15.39 0.30
C GLU A 104 18.08 14.92 1.72
N LYS A 105 17.43 15.77 2.52
CA LYS A 105 17.01 15.42 3.88
C LYS A 105 16.06 14.22 3.91
N GLY A 106 15.11 14.14 2.97
CA GLY A 106 14.22 12.98 2.83
C GLY A 106 14.98 11.69 2.52
N THR A 107 16.06 11.79 1.73
CA THR A 107 16.93 10.65 1.39
C THR A 107 17.75 10.20 2.59
N GLU A 108 18.27 11.14 3.39
CA GLU A 108 18.96 10.83 4.64
C GLU A 108 18.02 10.17 5.65
N GLU A 109 16.86 10.78 5.94
CA GLU A 109 15.83 10.23 6.83
C GLU A 109 15.41 8.82 6.41
N LEU A 110 15.19 8.60 5.11
CA LEU A 110 14.88 7.27 4.56
C LEU A 110 16.03 6.29 4.78
N THR A 111 17.27 6.69 4.46
CA THR A 111 18.46 5.84 4.61
C THR A 111 18.68 5.44 6.05
N GLU A 112 18.62 6.39 6.98
CA GLU A 112 18.70 6.14 8.42
C GLU A 112 17.58 5.21 8.88
N SER A 113 16.35 5.44 8.41
CA SER A 113 15.23 4.58 8.78
C SER A 113 15.44 3.13 8.35
N LEU A 114 16.25 2.88 7.31
CA LEU A 114 16.58 1.55 6.76
C LEU A 114 17.81 0.88 7.42
N GLN A 115 18.49 1.53 8.37
CA GLN A 115 19.72 1.05 9.02
C GLN A 115 19.50 0.16 10.26
N PHE A 116 18.32 -0.43 10.42
CA PHE A 116 18.01 -1.40 11.48
C PHE A 116 18.78 -2.73 11.36
#